data_AF-A0A179G6L6-F1
#
_entry.id   AF-A0A179G6L6-F1
#
_cell.length_a   1.000
_cell.length_b   1.000
_cell.length_c   1.000
_cell.angle_alpha   90.00
_cell.angle_beta   90.00
_cell.angle_gamma   90.00
#
_symmetry.space_group_name_H-M   'P 1'
#
loop_
_entity.id
_entity.type
_entity.pdbx_description
1 polymer ?
#
loop_
_entity_poly.entity_id
_entity_poly.type
_entity_poly.pdbx_seq_one_letter_code
_entity_poly.pdbx_strand_id
1 'polypeptide(L)'
;MASSFPQAEFFNRMAVNYARQTGNSTAVLFLSSWDDINALKPITSTSVIHDNAGGRGTATSVIVEKFEPNIPEILITDNNGIMVAVASDAFAAHPSITAQQMDSVGLTLPNNHYTHLITNFSIFLFPDPRAIRPDLPVMPTQGIEFMEEGVAAKTMEQAGFDPAKMNVLEKVFVATGDALDGLKEFLLTDLAGIATEGWSDQEKQKWPGAVDAAFKEEVDGYGGMRFEAWVVLAKK
;
A
#
# COMPACT_ATOMS: atom_id res chain seq x y z
N MET A 1 -21.53 3.26 20.08
CA MET A 1 -21.42 3.37 18.61
C MET A 1 -19.94 3.41 18.30
N ALA A 2 -19.42 2.45 17.54
CA ALA A 2 -18.03 2.51 17.09
C ALA A 2 -17.86 3.80 16.30
N SER A 3 -16.85 4.61 16.64
CA SER A 3 -16.55 5.81 15.86
C SER A 3 -16.11 5.31 14.47
N SER A 4 -16.78 5.75 13.41
CA SER A 4 -16.35 5.40 12.05
C SER A 4 -15.04 6.13 11.80
N PHE A 5 -13.94 5.38 11.65
CA PHE A 5 -12.62 5.90 11.33
C PHE A 5 -12.72 6.89 10.15
N PRO A 6 -12.25 8.15 10.27
CA PRO A 6 -12.33 9.14 9.21
C PRO A 6 -11.24 8.89 8.17
N GLN A 7 -11.37 7.77 7.45
CA GLN A 7 -10.41 7.26 6.46
C GLN A 7 -10.04 8.31 5.41
N ALA A 8 -11.02 9.10 4.94
CA ALA A 8 -10.80 10.19 4.00
C ALA A 8 -9.89 11.29 4.57
N GLU A 9 -10.14 11.78 5.78
CA GLU A 9 -9.31 12.82 6.41
C GLU A 9 -7.90 12.34 6.71
N PHE A 10 -7.75 11.07 7.10
CA PHE A 10 -6.46 10.41 7.31
C PHE A 10 -5.63 10.41 6.02
N PHE A 11 -6.18 9.91 4.92
CA PHE A 11 -5.45 9.86 3.64
C PHE A 11 -5.18 11.25 3.06
N ASN A 12 -6.06 12.23 3.30
CA ASN A 12 -5.82 13.60 2.86
C ASN A 12 -4.59 14.24 3.53
N ARG A 13 -4.38 13.99 4.82
CA ARG A 13 -3.17 14.45 5.54
C ARG A 13 -1.92 13.74 5.05
N MET A 14 -2.03 12.43 4.80
CA MET A 14 -0.87 11.65 4.34
C MET A 14 -0.47 11.95 2.90
N ALA A 15 -1.38 12.35 2.00
CA ALA A 15 -1.11 12.45 0.56
C ALA A 15 0.19 13.22 0.21
N VAL A 16 0.45 14.34 0.90
CA VAL A 16 1.64 15.19 0.66
C VAL A 16 2.92 14.56 1.24
N ASN A 17 2.85 13.96 2.43
CA ASN A 17 4.02 13.48 3.18
C ASN A 17 4.18 11.95 3.20
N TYR A 18 3.37 11.22 2.42
CA TYR A 18 3.23 9.77 2.48
C TYR A 18 4.57 9.01 2.45
N ALA A 19 5.45 9.35 1.50
CA ALA A 19 6.76 8.70 1.38
C ALA A 19 7.62 8.89 2.64
N ARG A 20 7.58 10.08 3.26
CA ARG A 20 8.30 10.34 4.53
C ARG A 20 7.64 9.59 5.68
N GLN A 21 6.32 9.69 5.82
CA GLN A 21 5.56 9.08 6.93
C GLN A 21 5.55 7.56 6.91
N THR A 22 5.76 6.94 5.75
CA THR A 22 5.88 5.49 5.59
C THR A 22 7.34 5.01 5.53
N GLY A 23 8.32 5.89 5.71
CA GLY A 23 9.75 5.56 5.55
C GLY A 23 10.10 5.06 4.15
N ASN A 24 9.31 5.45 3.15
CA ASN A 24 9.33 5.00 1.76
C ASN A 24 9.18 3.47 1.60
N SER A 25 8.67 2.80 2.63
CA SER A 25 8.58 1.35 2.74
C SER A 25 7.86 0.68 1.56
N THR A 26 6.73 1.25 1.14
CA THR A 26 5.91 0.70 0.06
C THR A 26 6.59 0.79 -1.30
N ALA A 27 7.45 1.80 -1.53
CA ALA A 27 8.26 1.91 -2.74
C ALA A 27 9.45 0.93 -2.71
N VAL A 28 10.14 0.86 -1.57
CA VAL A 28 11.28 -0.05 -1.34
C VAL A 28 10.86 -1.51 -1.52
N LEU A 29 9.69 -1.89 -1.01
CA LEU A 29 9.15 -3.25 -1.15
C LEU A 29 8.73 -3.59 -2.58
N PHE A 30 8.15 -2.64 -3.30
CA PHE A 30 7.87 -2.82 -4.72
C PHE A 30 9.18 -3.00 -5.51
N LEU A 31 10.17 -2.16 -5.25
CA LEU A 31 11.49 -2.24 -5.88
C LEU A 31 12.22 -3.55 -5.53
N SER A 32 12.14 -4.03 -4.29
CA SER A 32 12.78 -5.29 -3.88
C SER A 32 12.12 -6.53 -4.50
N SER A 33 10.93 -6.38 -5.06
CA SER A 33 10.21 -7.41 -5.81
C SER A 33 10.44 -7.31 -7.32
N TRP A 34 11.24 -6.35 -7.79
CA TRP A 34 11.39 -6.04 -9.20
C TRP A 34 11.85 -7.23 -10.06
N ASP A 35 12.88 -7.94 -9.62
CA ASP A 35 13.43 -9.07 -10.38
C ASP A 35 12.45 -10.24 -10.43
N ASP A 36 11.75 -10.51 -9.33
CA ASP A 36 10.70 -11.55 -9.26
C ASP A 36 9.52 -11.22 -10.18
N ILE A 37 9.08 -9.95 -10.19
CA ILE A 37 8.04 -9.45 -11.10
C ILE A 37 8.46 -9.71 -12.55
N ASN A 38 9.69 -9.32 -12.92
CA ASN A 38 10.17 -9.45 -14.29
C ASN A 38 10.46 -10.91 -14.69
N ALA A 39 10.79 -11.78 -13.74
CA ALA A 39 10.89 -13.21 -13.98
C ALA A 39 9.53 -13.85 -14.32
N LEU A 40 8.45 -13.37 -13.71
CA LEU A 40 7.08 -13.84 -14.01
C LEU A 40 6.56 -13.28 -15.34
N LYS A 41 6.64 -11.96 -15.50
CA LYS A 41 6.28 -11.25 -16.72
C LYS A 41 7.04 -9.92 -16.76
N PRO A 42 7.96 -9.73 -17.72
CA PRO A 42 8.72 -8.49 -17.81
C PRO A 42 7.82 -7.27 -17.99
N ILE A 43 8.10 -6.22 -17.21
CA ILE A 43 7.61 -4.88 -17.49
C ILE A 43 8.52 -4.31 -18.59
N THR A 44 7.91 -3.73 -19.62
CA THR A 44 8.59 -3.15 -20.79
C THR A 44 7.96 -1.81 -21.13
N SER A 45 8.60 -1.02 -21.99
CA SER A 45 8.03 0.24 -22.52
C SER A 45 6.74 0.05 -23.34
N THR A 46 6.43 -1.19 -23.76
CA THR A 46 5.18 -1.53 -24.46
C THR A 46 4.13 -2.14 -23.52
N SER A 47 4.39 -2.17 -22.21
CA SER A 47 3.42 -2.62 -21.23
C SER A 47 2.29 -1.60 -21.08
N VAL A 48 1.11 -2.12 -20.78
CA VAL A 48 -0.07 -1.34 -20.35
C VAL A 48 -0.38 -1.74 -18.92
N ILE A 49 -0.23 -0.81 -17.98
CA ILE A 49 -0.19 -1.08 -16.54
C ILE A 49 -1.38 -0.39 -15.86
N HIS A 50 -2.06 -1.12 -14.98
CA HIS A 50 -3.02 -0.55 -14.04
C HIS A 50 -2.42 -0.56 -12.63
N ASP A 51 -2.11 0.63 -12.10
CA ASP A 51 -1.72 0.85 -10.70
C ASP A 51 -3.00 1.10 -9.88
N ASN A 52 -3.60 0.02 -9.40
CA ASN A 52 -4.90 -0.01 -8.72
C ASN A 52 -4.76 0.31 -7.23
N ALA A 53 -5.57 1.24 -6.74
CA ALA A 53 -5.41 1.86 -5.43
C ALA A 53 -3.97 2.38 -5.25
N GLY A 54 -3.48 3.05 -6.29
CA GLY A 54 -2.08 3.47 -6.43
C GLY A 54 -1.70 4.68 -5.57
N GLY A 55 -2.65 5.30 -4.89
CA GLY A 55 -2.44 6.50 -4.08
C GLY A 55 -1.86 7.63 -4.92
N ARG A 56 -0.76 8.22 -4.43
CA ARG A 56 0.04 9.22 -5.16
C ARG A 56 0.90 8.65 -6.31
N GLY A 57 0.69 7.39 -6.70
CA GLY A 57 1.44 6.68 -7.74
C GLY A 57 2.80 6.14 -7.28
N THR A 58 2.86 5.53 -6.10
CA THR A 58 4.14 5.07 -5.51
C THR A 58 4.83 3.99 -6.36
N ALA A 59 4.08 2.97 -6.80
CA ALA A 59 4.64 1.94 -7.68
C ALA A 59 4.97 2.53 -9.06
N THR A 60 4.11 3.42 -9.55
CA THR A 60 4.35 4.18 -10.78
C THR A 60 5.67 4.97 -10.75
N SER A 61 6.01 5.67 -9.66
CA SER A 61 7.30 6.38 -9.55
C SER A 61 8.51 5.48 -9.76
N VAL A 62 8.50 4.27 -9.18
CA VAL A 62 9.59 3.29 -9.36
C VAL A 62 9.71 2.84 -10.82
N ILE A 63 8.58 2.70 -11.53
CA ILE A 63 8.56 2.34 -12.95
C ILE A 63 9.10 3.50 -13.79
N VAL A 64 8.70 4.74 -13.50
CA VAL A 64 9.19 5.94 -14.21
C VAL A 64 10.71 6.04 -14.15
N GLU A 65 11.31 5.91 -12.96
CA GLU A 65 12.77 5.96 -12.77
C GLU A 65 13.52 4.92 -13.62
N LYS A 66 12.93 3.77 -13.88
CA LYS A 66 13.55 2.68 -14.65
C LYS A 66 13.39 2.81 -16.16
N PHE A 67 12.36 3.52 -16.61
CA PHE A 67 11.98 3.55 -18.02
C PHE A 67 12.14 4.91 -18.67
N GLU A 68 12.43 5.99 -17.93
CA GLU A 68 12.64 7.30 -18.53
C GLU A 68 13.69 7.28 -19.66
N PRO A 69 13.41 7.92 -20.81
CA PRO A 69 12.17 8.65 -21.17
C PRO A 69 11.06 7.77 -21.77
N ASN A 70 11.29 6.47 -22.00
CA ASN A 70 10.40 5.53 -22.67
C ASN A 70 9.43 4.81 -21.72
N ILE A 71 8.63 5.60 -20.99
CA ILE A 71 7.71 5.09 -19.96
C ILE A 71 6.54 4.32 -20.62
N PRO A 72 6.13 3.16 -20.09
CA PRO A 72 4.94 2.45 -20.55
C PRO A 72 3.65 3.27 -20.38
N GLU A 73 2.55 2.75 -20.92
CA GLU A 73 1.22 3.27 -20.61
C GLU A 73 0.83 2.84 -19.19
N ILE A 74 0.47 3.81 -18.35
CA ILE A 74 0.10 3.58 -16.95
C ILE A 74 -1.19 4.32 -16.63
N LEU A 75 -2.19 3.58 -16.14
CA LEU A 75 -3.36 4.14 -15.49
C LEU A 75 -3.23 3.94 -13.98
N ILE A 76 -3.22 5.03 -13.23
CA ILE A 76 -3.34 5.04 -11.78
C ILE A 76 -4.82 5.23 -11.43
N THR A 77 -5.38 4.35 -10.60
CA THR A 77 -6.71 4.58 -10.01
C THR A 77 -6.66 4.59 -8.50
N ASP A 78 -7.47 5.45 -7.89
CA ASP A 78 -7.65 5.49 -6.45
C ASP A 78 -9.08 5.96 -6.10
N ASN A 79 -9.63 5.53 -4.98
CA ASN A 79 -10.97 5.97 -4.56
C ASN A 79 -10.95 7.39 -3.96
N ASN A 80 -9.78 7.87 -3.52
CA ASN A 80 -9.60 9.19 -2.94
C ASN A 80 -9.18 10.21 -4.02
N GLY A 81 -10.07 11.18 -4.30
CA GLY A 81 -9.81 12.22 -5.28
C GLY A 81 -8.58 13.11 -4.99
N ILE A 82 -8.16 13.27 -3.74
CA ILE A 82 -6.93 14.00 -3.40
C ILE A 82 -5.68 13.20 -3.78
N MET A 83 -5.67 11.88 -3.55
CA MET A 83 -4.58 11.01 -3.99
C MET A 83 -4.43 11.06 -5.52
N VAL A 84 -5.56 11.00 -6.23
CA VAL A 84 -5.61 11.12 -7.69
C VAL A 84 -5.08 12.48 -8.16
N ALA A 85 -5.48 13.58 -7.52
CA ALA A 85 -4.99 14.91 -7.87
C ALA A 85 -3.48 15.02 -7.66
N VAL A 86 -2.96 14.53 -6.53
CA VAL A 86 -1.52 14.51 -6.24
C VAL A 86 -0.76 13.64 -7.26
N ALA A 87 -1.29 12.48 -7.63
CA ALA A 87 -0.69 11.64 -8.66
C ALA A 87 -0.70 12.33 -10.03
N SER A 88 -1.83 12.93 -10.41
CA SER A 88 -1.97 13.66 -11.68
C SER A 88 -0.96 14.81 -11.77
N ASP A 89 -0.78 15.58 -10.70
CA ASP A 89 0.19 16.67 -10.66
C ASP A 89 1.63 16.15 -10.72
N ALA A 90 1.94 15.06 -10.01
CA ALA A 90 3.28 14.46 -9.96
C ALA A 90 3.75 13.96 -11.34
N PHE A 91 2.82 13.48 -12.18
CA PHE A 91 3.13 12.91 -13.50
C PHE A 91 2.64 13.76 -14.67
N ALA A 92 2.33 15.04 -14.45
CA ALA A 92 1.82 15.94 -15.50
C ALA A 92 2.76 16.10 -16.70
N ALA A 93 4.06 15.84 -16.51
CA ALA A 93 5.07 15.88 -17.58
C ALA A 93 5.11 14.60 -18.44
N HIS A 94 4.39 13.54 -18.04
CA HIS A 94 4.46 12.20 -18.63
C HIS A 94 3.12 11.81 -19.27
N PRO A 95 2.92 12.06 -20.58
CA PRO A 95 1.62 11.88 -21.23
C PRO A 95 1.13 10.43 -21.31
N SER A 96 2.00 9.45 -21.09
CA SER A 96 1.63 8.02 -21.02
C SER A 96 1.08 7.61 -19.65
N ILE A 97 1.08 8.51 -18.67
CA ILE A 97 0.57 8.28 -17.32
C ILE A 97 -0.71 9.08 -17.13
N THR A 98 -1.77 8.41 -16.69
CA THR A 98 -3.03 9.06 -16.34
C THR A 98 -3.47 8.63 -14.94
N ALA A 99 -4.12 9.53 -14.21
CA ALA A 99 -4.69 9.25 -12.90
C ALA A 99 -6.20 9.51 -12.92
N GLN A 100 -7.00 8.58 -12.37
CA GLN A 100 -8.45 8.68 -12.36
C GLN A 100 -9.03 8.24 -11.02
N GLN A 101 -10.06 8.95 -10.55
CA GLN A 101 -10.80 8.52 -9.37
C GLN A 101 -11.69 7.33 -9.72
N MET A 102 -11.41 6.17 -9.13
CA MET A 102 -12.17 4.95 -9.33
C MET A 102 -12.00 4.02 -8.13
N ASP A 103 -13.10 3.45 -7.67
CA ASP A 103 -13.09 2.46 -6.60
C ASP A 103 -12.65 1.09 -7.14
N SER A 104 -11.70 0.44 -6.47
CA SER A 104 -11.20 -0.90 -6.81
C SER A 104 -12.31 -1.97 -6.81
N VAL A 105 -13.41 -1.79 -6.07
CA VAL A 105 -14.55 -2.73 -6.11
C VAL A 105 -15.54 -2.44 -7.25
N GLY A 106 -15.44 -1.28 -7.89
CA GLY A 106 -16.38 -0.77 -8.89
C GLY A 106 -15.69 -0.35 -10.19
N LEU A 107 -14.58 -1.01 -10.56
CA LEU A 107 -13.80 -0.67 -11.74
C LEU A 107 -14.66 -0.77 -13.01
N THR A 108 -14.65 0.28 -13.83
CA THR A 108 -15.35 0.35 -15.13
C THR A 108 -14.40 0.15 -16.31
N LEU A 109 -13.25 -0.49 -16.04
CA LEU A 109 -12.17 -0.68 -16.99
C LEU A 109 -12.44 -1.85 -17.95
N PRO A 110 -11.87 -1.82 -19.18
CA PRO A 110 -12.08 -2.88 -20.14
C PRO A 110 -11.45 -4.22 -19.70
N ASN A 111 -12.18 -5.31 -19.95
CA ASN A 111 -11.65 -6.66 -19.77
C ASN A 111 -10.46 -6.93 -20.71
N ASN A 112 -9.48 -7.70 -20.23
CA ASN A 112 -8.32 -8.17 -21.01
C ASN A 112 -7.48 -7.06 -21.67
N HIS A 113 -7.44 -5.87 -21.08
CA HIS A 113 -6.69 -4.73 -21.61
C HIS A 113 -5.29 -4.61 -21.01
N TYR A 114 -5.18 -4.70 -19.68
CA TYR A 114 -3.91 -4.47 -18.98
C TYR A 114 -2.99 -5.69 -19.05
N THR A 115 -1.72 -5.41 -19.31
CA THR A 115 -0.65 -6.40 -19.25
C THR A 115 -0.23 -6.72 -17.83
N HIS A 116 -0.33 -5.74 -16.93
CA HIS A 116 0.04 -5.83 -15.51
C HIS A 116 -1.02 -5.09 -14.68
N LEU A 117 -1.37 -5.67 -13.54
CA LEU A 117 -2.21 -5.08 -12.51
C LEU A 117 -1.38 -5.05 -11.22
N ILE A 118 -1.21 -3.87 -10.65
CA ILE A 118 -0.46 -3.65 -9.41
C ILE A 118 -1.45 -3.21 -8.35
N THR A 119 -1.36 -3.77 -7.15
CA THR A 119 -2.07 -3.28 -5.96
C THR A 119 -1.09 -3.27 -4.81
N ASN A 120 -0.40 -2.13 -4.66
CA ASN A 120 0.69 -1.99 -3.70
C ASN A 120 0.17 -1.43 -2.37
N PHE A 121 0.10 -2.27 -1.33
CA PHE A 121 -0.31 -1.88 0.03
C PHE A 121 -1.76 -1.36 0.20
N SER A 122 -2.70 -1.87 -0.60
CA SER A 122 -4.11 -1.45 -0.51
C SER A 122 -5.11 -2.59 -0.33
N ILE A 123 -4.72 -3.85 -0.57
CA ILE A 123 -5.65 -4.99 -0.58
C ILE A 123 -6.36 -5.20 0.78
N PHE A 124 -5.68 -4.91 1.89
CA PHE A 124 -6.22 -5.00 3.25
C PHE A 124 -7.19 -3.85 3.59
N LEU A 125 -7.26 -2.81 2.76
CA LEU A 125 -8.20 -1.69 2.90
C LEU A 125 -9.47 -1.86 2.07
N PHE A 126 -9.52 -2.86 1.18
CA PHE A 126 -10.72 -3.10 0.39
C PHE A 126 -11.80 -3.65 1.32
N PRO A 127 -13.03 -3.09 1.28
CA PRO A 127 -14.14 -3.67 2.02
C PRO A 127 -14.28 -5.12 1.56
N ASP A 128 -14.15 -6.05 2.52
CA ASP A 128 -14.13 -7.51 2.39
C ASP A 128 -14.37 -8.03 0.96
N PRO A 129 -13.41 -8.73 0.30
CA PRO A 129 -13.64 -9.35 -1.01
C PRO A 129 -14.86 -10.28 -1.06
N ARG A 130 -15.44 -10.63 0.10
CA ARG A 130 -16.73 -11.32 0.28
C ARG A 130 -17.94 -10.40 0.42
N ALA A 131 -17.94 -9.15 -0.07
CA ALA A 131 -19.13 -8.25 -0.11
C ALA A 131 -20.39 -8.83 -0.79
N ILE A 132 -20.34 -10.10 -1.21
CA ILE A 132 -21.38 -11.00 -1.69
C ILE A 132 -22.18 -11.67 -0.53
N ARG A 133 -21.80 -11.55 0.76
CA ARG A 133 -22.54 -12.18 1.90
C ARG A 133 -22.84 -11.22 3.07
N PRO A 134 -24.08 -10.69 3.18
CA PRO A 134 -24.47 -9.64 4.14
C PRO A 134 -24.59 -10.05 5.62
N ASP A 135 -24.43 -11.32 5.97
CA ASP A 135 -24.91 -11.85 7.26
C ASP A 135 -23.83 -11.92 8.36
N LEU A 136 -22.62 -11.43 8.09
CA LEU A 136 -21.50 -11.46 9.04
C LEU A 136 -21.20 -10.08 9.62
N PRO A 137 -20.90 -9.98 10.94
CA PRO A 137 -20.49 -8.72 11.54
C PRO A 137 -19.13 -8.29 10.97
N VAL A 138 -19.03 -7.02 10.59
CA VAL A 138 -17.79 -6.38 10.14
C VAL A 138 -16.78 -6.38 11.29
N MET A 139 -15.59 -6.94 11.07
CA MET A 139 -14.50 -6.86 12.04
C MET A 139 -14.02 -5.41 12.21
N PRO A 140 -13.75 -4.95 13.46
CA PRO A 140 -13.36 -3.57 13.75
C PRO A 140 -11.94 -3.20 13.29
N THR A 141 -11.13 -4.18 12.86
CA THR A 141 -9.79 -3.99 12.29
C THR A 141 -9.72 -4.74 10.96
N GLN A 142 -10.17 -4.11 9.88
CA GLN A 142 -10.11 -4.72 8.55
C GLN A 142 -8.66 -5.00 8.16
N GLY A 143 -8.38 -6.24 7.77
CA GLY A 143 -7.17 -6.59 7.05
C GLY A 143 -5.91 -6.82 7.89
N ILE A 144 -6.00 -6.86 9.22
CA ILE A 144 -4.86 -7.22 10.08
C ILE A 144 -4.37 -8.65 9.80
N GLU A 145 -5.26 -9.53 9.35
CA GLU A 145 -4.93 -10.88 8.91
C GLU A 145 -3.94 -10.90 7.74
N PHE A 146 -3.83 -9.83 6.94
CA PHE A 146 -2.84 -9.77 5.85
C PHE A 146 -1.40 -9.65 6.34
N MET A 147 -1.19 -9.46 7.66
CA MET A 147 0.14 -9.59 8.27
C MET A 147 0.58 -11.05 8.42
N GLU A 148 -0.37 -11.99 8.41
CA GLU A 148 -0.08 -13.42 8.54
C GLU A 148 0.36 -14.03 7.21
N GLU A 149 1.37 -14.93 7.27
CA GLU A 149 1.82 -15.70 6.13
C GLU A 149 0.66 -16.43 5.45
N GLY A 150 0.62 -16.35 4.11
CA GLY A 150 -0.34 -17.09 3.30
C GLY A 150 -1.75 -16.49 3.21
N VAL A 151 -2.12 -15.50 4.03
CA VAL A 151 -3.44 -14.85 3.94
C VAL A 151 -3.63 -14.12 2.62
N ALA A 152 -2.62 -13.38 2.15
CA ALA A 152 -2.65 -12.75 0.83
C ALA A 152 -2.82 -13.77 -0.31
N ALA A 153 -2.10 -14.90 -0.24
CA ALA A 153 -2.16 -15.95 -1.26
C ALA A 153 -3.53 -16.64 -1.28
N LYS A 154 -4.06 -16.99 -0.11
CA LYS A 154 -5.40 -17.57 0.04
C LYS A 154 -6.49 -16.62 -0.46
N THR A 155 -6.32 -15.31 -0.26
CA THR A 155 -7.23 -14.30 -0.78
C THR A 155 -7.26 -14.31 -2.31
N MET A 156 -6.08 -14.39 -2.95
CA MET A 156 -5.96 -14.49 -4.40
C MET A 156 -6.54 -15.81 -4.95
N GLU A 157 -6.33 -16.93 -4.26
CA GLU A 157 -6.96 -18.22 -4.59
C GLU A 157 -8.49 -18.12 -4.55
N GLN A 158 -9.05 -17.53 -3.48
CA GLN A 158 -10.50 -17.32 -3.34
C GLN A 158 -11.06 -16.37 -4.41
N ALA A 159 -10.24 -15.45 -4.92
CA ALA A 159 -10.58 -14.60 -6.07
C ALA A 159 -10.47 -15.32 -7.43
N GLY A 160 -10.09 -16.61 -7.44
CA GLY A 160 -10.07 -17.46 -8.63
C GLY A 160 -8.72 -17.55 -9.34
N PHE A 161 -7.63 -17.09 -8.72
CA PHE A 161 -6.29 -17.35 -9.23
C PHE A 161 -5.86 -18.80 -8.95
N ASP A 162 -5.21 -19.42 -9.93
CA ASP A 162 -4.66 -20.76 -9.81
C ASP A 162 -3.43 -20.75 -8.90
N PRO A 163 -3.43 -21.45 -7.74
CA PRO A 163 -2.28 -21.51 -6.84
C PRO A 163 -0.99 -22.00 -7.51
N ALA A 164 -1.08 -22.86 -8.53
CA ALA A 164 0.08 -23.33 -9.27
C ALA A 164 0.72 -22.23 -10.16
N LYS A 165 0.03 -21.09 -10.34
CA LYS A 165 0.49 -19.91 -11.08
C LYS A 165 0.73 -18.70 -10.17
N MET A 166 0.79 -18.92 -8.87
CA MET A 166 1.13 -17.90 -7.88
C MET A 166 2.54 -18.14 -7.34
N ASN A 167 3.25 -17.04 -7.09
CA ASN A 167 4.48 -17.02 -6.31
C ASN A 167 4.27 -16.09 -5.11
N VAL A 168 4.54 -16.60 -3.91
CA VAL A 168 4.41 -15.83 -2.66
C VAL A 168 5.81 -15.53 -2.19
N LEU A 169 6.09 -14.24 -1.99
CA LEU A 169 7.39 -13.76 -1.55
C LEU A 169 7.24 -13.16 -0.15
N GLU A 170 8.14 -13.55 0.73
CA GLU A 170 8.43 -12.79 1.95
C GLU A 170 9.44 -11.70 1.58
N LYS A 171 9.11 -10.45 1.91
CA LYS A 171 10.03 -9.32 1.75
C LYS A 171 10.26 -8.67 3.11
N VAL A 172 11.51 -8.70 3.54
CA VAL A 172 11.97 -8.05 4.76
C VAL A 172 12.92 -6.92 4.40
N PHE A 173 12.72 -5.75 5.00
CA PHE A 173 13.69 -4.66 4.91
C PHE A 173 13.79 -3.91 6.24
N VAL A 174 14.89 -3.19 6.45
CA VAL A 174 15.11 -2.40 7.66
C VAL A 174 15.22 -0.93 7.25
N ALA A 175 14.28 -0.10 7.71
CA ALA A 175 14.32 1.35 7.51
C ALA A 175 15.34 1.98 8.47
N THR A 176 16.17 2.89 7.97
CA THR A 176 17.22 3.55 8.75
C THR A 176 17.31 5.03 8.41
N GLY A 177 18.04 5.81 9.22
CA GLY A 177 18.28 7.24 8.96
C GLY A 177 16.99 8.06 8.98
N ASP A 178 16.86 9.02 8.06
CA ASP A 178 15.73 9.96 7.97
C ASP A 178 14.35 9.28 7.85
N ALA A 179 14.31 8.03 7.39
CA ALA A 179 13.07 7.24 7.37
C ALA A 179 12.51 6.99 8.77
N LEU A 180 13.38 6.85 9.78
CA LEU A 180 12.96 6.64 11.17
C LEU A 180 12.23 7.86 11.73
N ASP A 181 12.69 9.07 11.38
CA ASP A 181 12.06 10.32 11.84
C ASP A 181 10.65 10.46 11.28
N GLY A 182 10.48 10.15 9.99
CA GLY A 182 9.16 10.19 9.35
C GLY A 182 8.19 9.16 9.92
N LEU A 183 8.66 7.93 10.17
CA LEU A 183 7.87 6.87 10.81
C LEU A 183 7.48 7.25 12.24
N LYS A 184 8.40 7.85 12.99
CA LYS A 184 8.14 8.28 14.36
C LYS A 184 7.14 9.42 14.41
N GLU A 185 7.28 10.39 13.51
CA GLU A 185 6.29 11.46 13.35
C GLU A 185 4.91 10.89 13.07
N PHE A 186 4.80 9.96 12.11
CA PHE A 186 3.54 9.29 11.78
C PHE A 186 2.89 8.60 13.00
N LEU A 187 3.67 7.87 13.79
CA LEU A 187 3.18 7.19 14.99
C LEU A 187 2.75 8.15 16.10
N LEU A 188 3.43 9.30 16.22
CA LEU A 188 3.13 10.31 17.25
C LEU A 188 1.98 11.25 16.87
N THR A 189 1.64 11.36 15.58
CA THR A 189 0.59 12.27 15.09
C THR A 189 -0.59 11.52 14.48
N ASP A 190 -0.45 11.05 13.25
CA ASP A 190 -1.54 10.53 12.43
C ASP A 190 -2.09 9.19 12.95
N LEU A 191 -1.22 8.33 13.50
CA LEU A 191 -1.64 7.06 14.10
C LEU A 191 -2.02 7.20 15.59
N ALA A 192 -1.52 8.22 16.29
CA ALA A 192 -1.70 8.33 17.75
C ALA A 192 -3.17 8.35 18.17
N GLY A 193 -4.02 9.08 17.44
CA GLY A 193 -5.46 9.14 17.73
C GLY A 193 -6.17 7.79 17.57
N ILE A 194 -5.70 6.95 16.65
CA ILE A 194 -6.25 5.62 16.37
C ILE A 194 -5.74 4.64 17.43
N ALA A 195 -4.43 4.61 17.64
CA ALA A 195 -3.76 3.68 18.56
C ALA A 195 -4.16 3.90 20.02
N THR A 196 -4.61 5.11 20.37
CA THR A 196 -5.06 5.49 21.71
C THR A 196 -6.57 5.71 21.80
N GLU A 197 -7.35 5.20 20.85
CA GLU A 197 -8.81 5.28 20.91
C GLU A 197 -9.33 4.59 22.19
N GLY A 198 -10.23 5.26 22.90
CA GLY A 198 -10.79 4.77 24.16
C GLY A 198 -9.88 4.92 25.39
N TRP A 199 -8.63 5.38 25.23
CA TRP A 199 -7.72 5.63 26.36
C TRP A 199 -8.10 6.90 27.12
N SER A 200 -7.86 6.90 28.44
CA SER A 200 -7.91 8.10 29.28
C SER A 200 -6.79 9.09 28.95
N ASP A 201 -6.95 10.34 29.36
CA ASP A 201 -5.91 11.37 29.13
C ASP A 201 -4.58 11.01 29.79
N GLN A 202 -4.60 10.35 30.95
CA GLN A 202 -3.39 9.88 31.63
C GLN A 202 -2.68 8.76 30.87
N GLU A 203 -3.43 7.89 30.19
CA GLU A 203 -2.87 6.83 29.34
C GLU A 203 -2.28 7.41 28.05
N LYS A 204 -2.98 8.36 27.43
CA LYS A 204 -2.50 9.07 26.23
C LYS A 204 -1.18 9.79 26.46
N GLN A 205 -0.96 10.34 27.66
CA GLN A 205 0.33 10.96 28.03
C GLN A 205 1.51 9.97 28.01
N LYS A 206 1.25 8.65 28.08
CA LYS A 206 2.30 7.62 28.01
C LYS A 206 2.63 7.22 26.58
N TRP A 207 1.81 7.58 25.58
CA TRP A 207 1.99 7.17 24.19
C TRP A 207 3.36 7.54 23.62
N PRO A 208 3.88 8.79 23.78
CA PRO A 208 5.19 9.12 23.24
C PRO A 208 6.32 8.26 23.82
N GLY A 209 6.27 7.98 25.12
CA GLY A 209 7.26 7.12 25.77
C GLY A 209 7.17 5.65 25.34
N ALA A 210 5.96 5.15 25.05
CA ALA A 210 5.77 3.81 24.49
C ALA A 210 6.33 3.70 23.07
N VAL A 211 6.08 4.71 22.22
CA VAL A 211 6.67 4.80 20.88
C VAL A 211 8.20 4.85 20.97
N ASP A 212 8.76 5.67 21.86
CA ASP A 212 10.22 5.74 22.07
C ASP A 212 10.83 4.40 22.47
N ALA A 213 10.18 3.68 23.40
CA ALA A 213 10.63 2.36 23.84
C ALA A 213 10.59 1.34 22.71
N ALA A 214 9.50 1.29 21.94
CA ALA A 214 9.35 0.39 20.80
C ALA A 214 10.39 0.68 19.69
N PHE A 215 10.63 1.96 19.36
CA PHE A 215 11.68 2.33 18.42
C PHE A 215 13.05 1.89 18.90
N LYS A 216 13.35 2.10 20.20
CA LYS A 216 14.63 1.70 20.76
C LYS A 216 14.83 0.19 20.66
N GLU A 217 13.81 -0.59 20.99
CA GLU A 217 13.87 -2.05 20.91
C GLU A 217 14.15 -2.53 19.47
N GLU A 218 13.41 -2.00 18.49
CA GLU A 218 13.60 -2.32 17.08
C GLU A 218 14.98 -1.92 16.57
N VAL A 219 15.42 -0.69 16.89
CA VAL A 219 16.74 -0.18 16.46
C VAL A 219 17.88 -0.96 17.12
N ASP A 220 17.80 -1.28 18.41
CA ASP A 220 18.81 -2.08 19.10
C ASP A 220 18.87 -3.52 18.56
N GLY A 221 17.72 -4.08 18.16
CA GLY A 221 17.60 -5.44 17.65
C GLY A 221 18.02 -5.62 16.18
N TYR A 222 17.62 -4.69 15.32
CA TYR A 222 17.75 -4.82 13.86
C TYR A 222 18.61 -3.73 13.21
N GLY A 223 19.08 -2.73 13.96
CA GLY A 223 19.79 -1.57 13.43
C GLY A 223 18.89 -0.52 12.76
N GLY A 224 17.56 -0.66 12.89
CA GLY A 224 16.55 0.21 12.31
C GLY A 224 15.15 -0.33 12.58
N MET A 225 14.14 0.18 11.84
CA MET A 225 12.77 -0.33 11.93
C MET A 225 12.59 -1.49 10.95
N ARG A 226 12.35 -2.71 11.43
CA ARG A 226 12.12 -3.87 10.56
C ARG A 226 10.69 -3.84 9.99
N PHE A 227 10.59 -4.04 8.70
CA PHE A 227 9.33 -4.23 7.98
C PHE A 227 9.33 -5.61 7.34
N GLU A 228 8.17 -6.25 7.40
CA GLU A 228 7.90 -7.54 6.78
C GLU A 228 6.61 -7.41 5.97
N ALA A 229 6.62 -7.96 4.76
CA ALA A 229 5.49 -7.92 3.87
C ALA A 229 5.41 -9.17 3.01
N TRP A 230 4.17 -9.54 2.66
CA TRP A 230 3.85 -10.63 1.76
C TRP A 230 3.49 -10.09 0.38
N VAL A 231 4.23 -10.51 -0.64
CA VAL A 231 3.96 -10.13 -2.04
C VAL A 231 3.45 -11.37 -2.78
N VAL A 232 2.29 -11.25 -3.41
CA VAL A 232 1.74 -12.32 -4.26
C VAL A 232 1.87 -11.90 -5.72
N LEU A 233 2.68 -12.65 -6.47
CA LEU A 233 2.79 -12.51 -7.92
C LEU A 233 1.95 -13.60 -8.57
N ALA A 234 0.97 -13.24 -9.38
CA ALA A 234 0.05 -14.19 -9.98
C ALA A 234 -0.13 -13.95 -11.49
N LYS A 235 -0.34 -15.04 -12.24
CA LYS A 235 -0.64 -14.98 -13.68
C LYS A 235 -2.03 -15.52 -13.97
N LYS A 236 -2.85 -14.70 -14.64
CA LYS A 236 -4.13 -15.11 -15.23
C LYS A 236 -3.90 -15.88 -16.53
#